data_AF-A0A7K2KVK4-F1
#
_entry.id   AF-A0A7K2KVK4-F1
#
_cell.length_a   1.000
_cell.length_b   1.000
_cell.length_c   1.000
_cell.angle_alpha   90.00
_cell.angle_beta   90.00
_cell.angle_gamma   90.00
#
_symmetry.space_group_name_H-M   'P 1'
#
loop_
_entity.id
_entity.type
_entity.pdbx_description
1 polymer ?
#
loop_
_entity_poly.entity_id
_entity_poly.type
_entity_poly.pdbx_seq_one_letter_code
_entity_poly.pdbx_strand_id
1 'polypeptide(L)'
;PRGVDTVVRSAIDPAVGAVLSFGLSGAASELLGDTAHRLVPATDRDVADLVRSLRTAPLLFGWRGSAPVDTPALEEVLLRVSRLVDDHPEVVAVSLEPVVVAPRGLSVLGATVRLAPPPPRTDLGPRSLPSY
;
A
#
# COMPACT_ATOMS: atom_id res chain seq x y z
N PRO A 1 -10.12 -21.20 1.18
CA PRO A 1 -10.60 -20.25 0.14
C PRO A 1 -9.41 -19.50 -0.45
N ARG A 2 -9.35 -19.30 -1.78
CA ARG A 2 -8.33 -18.43 -2.38
C ARG A 2 -8.59 -17.00 -1.90
N GLY A 3 -7.57 -16.34 -1.37
CA GLY A 3 -7.63 -14.92 -1.00
C GLY A 3 -7.59 -14.03 -2.24
N VAL A 4 -7.62 -12.71 -2.01
CA VAL A 4 -7.39 -11.70 -3.05
C VAL A 4 -5.91 -11.35 -3.02
N ASP A 5 -5.26 -11.43 -4.18
CA ASP A 5 -3.86 -11.05 -4.33
C ASP A 5 -3.76 -9.52 -4.44
N THR A 6 -2.88 -8.93 -3.63
CA THR A 6 -2.71 -7.48 -3.54
C THR A 6 -1.24 -7.09 -3.58
N VAL A 7 -0.99 -5.81 -3.85
CA VAL A 7 0.34 -5.23 -3.93
C VAL A 7 0.40 -4.05 -2.96
N VAL A 8 1.38 -4.07 -2.06
CA VAL A 8 1.68 -2.97 -1.14
C VAL A 8 3.09 -2.49 -1.45
N ARG A 9 3.25 -1.21 -1.76
CA ARG A 9 4.58 -0.62 -2.01
C ARG A 9 4.73 0.66 -1.22
N SER A 10 5.96 0.99 -0.87
CA SER A 10 6.33 2.34 -0.49
C SER A 10 7.64 2.72 -1.16
N ALA A 11 7.77 3.98 -1.57
CA ALA A 11 8.97 4.52 -2.18
C ALA A 11 9.10 6.01 -1.88
N ILE A 12 10.33 6.53 -1.95
CA ILE A 12 10.58 7.97 -1.87
C ILE A 12 10.30 8.62 -3.21
N ASP A 13 9.34 9.53 -3.22
CA ASP A 13 9.13 10.49 -4.30
C ASP A 13 9.99 11.75 -4.05
N PRO A 14 10.74 12.25 -5.04
CA PRO A 14 11.60 13.43 -4.87
C PRO A 14 10.88 14.72 -4.51
N ALA A 15 9.61 14.87 -4.90
CA ALA A 15 8.83 16.08 -4.67
C ALA A 15 8.11 16.06 -3.32
N VAL A 16 7.66 14.88 -2.86
CA VAL A 16 6.76 14.77 -1.70
C VAL A 16 7.24 13.83 -0.59
N GLY A 17 8.41 13.21 -0.75
CA GLY A 17 8.95 12.27 0.21
C GLY A 17 8.30 10.88 0.11
N ALA A 18 8.23 10.16 1.22
CA ALA A 18 7.73 8.80 1.24
C ALA A 18 6.23 8.71 0.86
N VAL A 19 5.93 7.86 -0.11
CA VAL A 19 4.58 7.55 -0.60
C VAL A 19 4.29 6.09 -0.33
N LEU A 20 3.11 5.81 0.22
CA LEU A 20 2.52 4.47 0.34
C LEU A 20 1.57 4.26 -0.84
N SER A 21 1.69 3.11 -1.50
CA SER A 21 0.91 2.72 -2.68
C SER A 21 0.23 1.37 -2.43
N PHE A 22 -1.03 1.26 -2.84
CA PHE A 22 -1.82 0.04 -2.71
C PHE A 22 -2.61 -0.23 -3.99
N GLY A 23 -2.67 -1.49 -4.38
CA GLY A 23 -3.45 -1.97 -5.52
C GLY A 23 -3.76 -3.45 -5.40
N LEU A 24 -4.68 -3.97 -6.22
CA LEU A 24 -4.84 -5.42 -6.39
C LEU A 24 -3.79 -5.95 -7.39
N SER A 25 -3.36 -7.19 -7.22
CA SER A 25 -2.50 -7.87 -8.20
C SER A 25 -3.30 -8.37 -9.39
N GLY A 26 -2.63 -8.49 -10.54
CA GLY A 26 -3.17 -9.17 -11.72
C GLY A 26 -3.39 -8.22 -12.90
N ALA A 27 -3.38 -8.81 -14.10
CA ALA A 27 -3.30 -8.08 -15.36
C ALA A 27 -4.36 -6.98 -15.53
N ALA A 28 -5.60 -7.18 -15.05
CA ALA A 28 -6.64 -6.16 -15.17
C ALA A 28 -6.33 -4.91 -14.30
N SER A 29 -5.83 -5.10 -13.08
CA SER A 29 -5.43 -4.02 -12.18
C SER A 29 -4.25 -3.25 -12.75
N GLU A 30 -3.25 -3.98 -13.27
CA GLU A 30 -2.06 -3.41 -13.90
C GLU A 30 -2.39 -2.63 -15.19
N LEU A 31 -3.21 -3.21 -16.08
CA LEU A 31 -3.62 -2.58 -17.35
C LEU A 31 -4.43 -1.29 -17.12
N LEU A 32 -5.24 -1.25 -16.06
CA LEU A 32 -6.07 -0.09 -15.74
C LEU A 32 -5.32 0.94 -14.88
N GLY A 33 -4.14 0.59 -14.36
CA GLY A 33 -3.43 1.41 -13.37
C GLY A 33 -4.26 1.62 -12.11
N ASP A 34 -4.97 0.59 -11.63
CA ASP A 34 -5.83 0.69 -10.44
C ASP A 34 -5.00 0.60 -9.15
N THR A 35 -4.23 1.66 -8.90
CA THR A 35 -3.40 1.85 -7.71
C THR A 35 -3.76 3.19 -7.09
N ALA A 36 -3.78 3.24 -5.76
CA ALA A 36 -3.98 4.46 -5.00
C ALA A 36 -2.76 4.77 -4.14
N HIS A 37 -2.65 6.04 -3.74
CA HIS A 37 -1.47 6.57 -3.05
C HIS A 37 -1.84 7.42 -1.82
N ARG A 38 -0.98 7.38 -0.80
CA ARG A 38 -1.02 8.24 0.39
C ARG A 38 0.38 8.68 0.79
N LEU A 39 0.49 9.87 1.38
CA LEU A 39 1.74 10.31 1.99
C LEU A 39 2.01 9.51 3.27
N VAL A 40 3.28 9.32 3.57
CA VAL A 40 3.75 8.77 4.84
C VAL A 40 4.16 9.92 5.78
N PRO A 41 3.82 9.86 7.09
CA PRO A 41 3.08 8.79 7.76
C PRO A 41 1.56 8.85 7.47
N ALA A 42 0.97 7.70 7.16
CA ALA A 42 -0.46 7.55 6.92
C ALA A 42 -1.21 7.27 8.23
N THR A 43 -2.39 7.87 8.38
CA THR A 43 -3.33 7.58 9.47
C THR A 43 -4.17 6.34 9.16
N ASP A 44 -4.87 5.85 10.19
CA ASP A 44 -5.90 4.81 10.06
C ASP A 44 -6.99 5.21 9.04
N ARG A 45 -7.44 6.46 9.07
CA ARG A 45 -8.38 7.00 8.08
C ARG A 45 -7.78 6.99 6.67
N ASP A 46 -6.54 7.44 6.52
CA ASP A 46 -5.88 7.48 5.21
C ASP A 46 -5.80 6.10 4.57
N VAL A 47 -5.46 5.08 5.37
CA VAL A 47 -5.36 3.70 4.94
C VAL A 47 -6.73 3.09 4.63
N ALA A 48 -7.73 3.35 5.47
CA ALA A 48 -9.10 2.90 5.21
C ALA A 48 -9.66 3.49 3.90
N ASP A 49 -9.40 4.77 3.63
CA ASP A 49 -9.79 5.45 2.39
C ASP A 49 -8.96 4.94 1.20
N LEU A 50 -7.65 4.72 1.38
CA LEU A 50 -6.75 4.16 0.36
C LEU A 50 -7.30 2.83 -0.18
N VAL A 51 -7.64 1.89 0.71
CA VAL A 51 -8.18 0.58 0.34
C VAL A 51 -9.50 0.70 -0.42
N ARG A 52 -10.38 1.61 0.01
CA ARG A 52 -11.71 1.81 -0.58
C ARG A 52 -11.69 2.60 -1.89
N SER A 53 -10.62 3.34 -2.17
CA SER A 53 -10.52 4.22 -3.34
C SER A 53 -10.25 3.49 -4.66
N LEU A 54 -9.80 2.24 -4.61
CA LEU A 54 -9.57 1.43 -5.81
C LEU A 54 -10.89 1.18 -6.54
N ARG A 55 -10.87 1.23 -7.88
CA ARG A 55 -12.05 0.83 -8.69
C ARG A 55 -12.39 -0.64 -8.50
N THR A 56 -11.38 -1.45 -8.21
CA THR A 56 -11.49 -2.89 -7.96
C THR A 56 -11.72 -3.25 -6.48
N ALA A 57 -11.81 -2.25 -5.58
CA ALA A 57 -12.08 -2.46 -4.15
C ALA A 57 -13.25 -3.41 -3.84
N PRO A 58 -14.37 -3.46 -4.62
CA PRO A 58 -15.45 -4.42 -4.37
C PRO A 58 -15.01 -5.89 -4.27
N LEU A 59 -13.89 -6.27 -4.89
CA LEU A 59 -13.34 -7.63 -4.78
C LEU A 59 -12.91 -7.98 -3.35
N LEU A 60 -12.53 -6.99 -2.54
CA LEU A 60 -12.15 -7.16 -1.13
C LEU A 60 -13.38 -7.32 -0.22
N PHE A 61 -14.54 -6.80 -0.62
CA PHE A 61 -15.74 -6.76 0.22
C PHE A 61 -16.81 -7.80 -0.16
N GLY A 62 -16.49 -8.69 -1.10
CA GLY A 62 -17.40 -9.70 -1.61
C GLY A 62 -18.06 -9.26 -2.92
N TRP A 63 -17.67 -9.89 -4.03
CA TRP A 63 -18.18 -9.62 -5.37
C TRP A 63 -18.58 -10.92 -6.06
N ARG A 64 -19.76 -10.94 -6.69
CA ARG A 64 -20.31 -12.12 -7.38
C ARG A 64 -20.27 -13.42 -6.55
N GLY A 65 -20.63 -13.31 -5.26
CA GLY A 65 -20.72 -14.47 -4.36
C GLY A 65 -19.41 -14.85 -3.66
N SER A 66 -18.31 -14.10 -3.85
CA SER A 66 -17.14 -14.25 -3.00
C SER A 66 -17.40 -13.74 -1.58
N ALA A 67 -16.75 -14.35 -0.60
CA ALA A 67 -16.73 -13.82 0.76
C ALA A 67 -15.80 -12.60 0.84
N PRO A 68 -16.10 -11.61 1.71
CA PRO A 68 -15.16 -10.53 1.99
C PRO A 68 -13.84 -11.07 2.57
N VAL A 69 -12.75 -10.36 2.32
CA VAL A 69 -11.44 -10.65 2.89
C VAL A 69 -11.26 -9.92 4.23
N ASP A 70 -10.22 -10.28 4.96
CA ASP A 70 -9.84 -9.62 6.22
C ASP A 70 -9.19 -8.26 5.94
N THR A 71 -10.02 -7.26 5.60
CA THR A 71 -9.55 -5.90 5.34
C THR A 71 -8.91 -5.23 6.56
N PRO A 72 -9.33 -5.45 7.83
CA PRO A 72 -8.58 -4.94 8.97
C PRO A 72 -7.14 -5.45 9.03
N ALA A 73 -6.89 -6.73 8.73
CA ALA A 73 -5.53 -7.27 8.67
C ALA A 73 -4.68 -6.61 7.57
N LEU A 74 -5.30 -6.32 6.41
CA LEU A 74 -4.66 -5.60 5.32
C LEU A 74 -4.34 -4.14 5.71
N GLU A 75 -5.29 -3.43 6.31
CA GLU A 75 -5.11 -2.05 6.80
C GLU A 75 -3.97 -1.98 7.82
N GLU A 76 -3.85 -2.96 8.73
CA GLU A 76 -2.73 -3.05 9.68
C GLU A 76 -1.37 -3.24 8.99
N VAL A 77 -1.28 -4.04 7.91
CA VAL A 77 -0.03 -4.17 7.13
C VAL A 77 0.34 -2.85 6.48
N LEU A 78 -0.62 -2.13 5.89
CA LEU A 78 -0.39 -0.82 5.28
C LEU A 78 0.13 0.19 6.31
N LEU A 79 -0.48 0.24 7.49
CA LEU A 79 -0.01 1.09 8.60
C LEU A 79 1.40 0.71 9.06
N ARG A 80 1.73 -0.58 9.14
CA ARG A 80 3.07 -1.03 9.50
C ARG A 80 4.13 -0.68 8.46
N VAL A 81 3.81 -0.78 7.17
CA VAL A 81 4.71 -0.34 6.09
C VAL A 81 4.91 1.18 6.17
N SER A 82 3.84 1.93 6.41
CA SER A 82 3.94 3.38 6.61
C SER A 82 4.86 3.72 7.78
N ARG A 83 4.69 3.06 8.95
CA ARG A 83 5.56 3.29 10.13
C ARG A 83 7.00 2.89 9.85
N LEU A 84 7.23 1.75 9.20
CA LEU A 84 8.56 1.27 8.85
C LEU A 84 9.36 2.30 8.06
N VAL A 85 8.76 2.91 7.04
CA VAL A 85 9.45 3.89 6.17
C VAL A 85 9.59 5.25 6.85
N ASP A 86 8.67 5.63 7.74
CA ASP A 86 8.77 6.86 8.52
C ASP A 86 9.86 6.79 9.60
N ASP A 87 9.92 5.67 10.33
CA ASP A 87 10.86 5.42 11.43
C ASP A 87 12.29 5.16 10.93
N HIS A 88 12.45 4.64 9.70
CA HIS A 88 13.73 4.26 9.11
C HIS A 88 13.98 4.96 7.76
N PRO A 89 14.55 6.17 7.75
CA PRO A 89 14.80 6.94 6.53
C PRO A 89 15.76 6.27 5.53
N GLU A 90 16.55 5.29 5.98
CA GLU A 90 17.37 4.44 5.12
C GLU A 90 16.54 3.48 4.24
N VAL A 91 15.29 3.18 4.62
CA VAL A 91 14.37 2.34 3.86
C VAL A 91 13.73 3.17 2.75
N VAL A 92 14.38 3.19 1.59
CA VAL A 92 13.95 4.03 0.45
C VAL A 92 12.94 3.36 -0.47
N ALA A 93 12.75 2.05 -0.35
CA ALA A 93 11.63 1.36 -0.97
C ALA A 93 11.28 0.05 -0.26
N VAL A 94 9.98 -0.25 -0.20
CA VAL A 94 9.41 -1.54 0.24
C VAL A 94 8.43 -2.01 -0.84
N SER A 95 8.45 -3.29 -1.16
CA SER A 95 7.49 -3.92 -2.07
C SER A 95 7.07 -5.26 -1.50
N LEU A 96 5.80 -5.42 -1.19
CA LEU A 96 5.18 -6.68 -0.77
C LEU A 96 4.27 -7.15 -1.91
N GLU A 97 4.65 -8.23 -2.57
CA GLU A 97 3.97 -8.72 -3.77
C GLU A 97 4.20 -10.24 -4.00
N PRO A 98 3.13 -11.03 -4.13
CA PRO A 98 1.76 -10.72 -3.75
C PRO A 98 1.57 -10.78 -2.23
N VAL A 99 0.66 -9.95 -1.71
CA VAL A 99 0.05 -10.12 -0.40
C VAL A 99 -1.33 -10.75 -0.61
N VAL A 100 -1.49 -12.01 -0.21
CA VAL A 100 -2.72 -12.77 -0.37
C VAL A 100 -3.61 -12.55 0.85
N VAL A 101 -4.71 -11.81 0.68
CA VAL A 101 -5.64 -11.49 1.77
C VAL A 101 -6.80 -12.49 1.75
N ALA A 102 -6.86 -13.35 2.77
CA ALA A 102 -7.91 -14.36 2.91
C ALA A 102 -9.09 -13.82 3.74
N PRO A 103 -10.22 -14.54 3.83
CA PRO A 103 -11.31 -14.16 4.74
C PRO A 103 -10.91 -14.10 6.22
N ARG A 104 -9.76 -14.69 6.59
CA ARG A 104 -9.17 -14.63 7.93
C ARG A 104 -7.66 -14.52 7.78
N GLY A 105 -7.13 -13.35 8.08
CA GLY A 105 -5.71 -13.03 7.94
C GLY A 105 -5.23 -12.92 6.49
N LEU A 106 -3.92 -12.82 6.35
CA LEU A 106 -3.22 -12.66 5.08
C LEU A 106 -1.85 -13.32 5.12
N SER A 107 -1.25 -13.52 3.95
CA SER A 107 0.11 -14.00 3.78
C SER A 107 0.86 -13.12 2.79
N VAL A 108 2.06 -12.66 3.18
CA VAL A 108 2.99 -12.00 2.27
C VAL A 108 3.86 -13.07 1.62
N LEU A 109 3.73 -13.28 0.31
CA LEU A 109 4.47 -14.34 -0.40
C LEU A 109 5.81 -13.86 -0.96
N GLY A 110 5.96 -12.55 -1.16
CA GLY A 110 7.19 -11.93 -1.61
C GLY A 110 7.38 -10.56 -0.97
N ALA A 111 8.62 -10.25 -0.60
CA ALA A 111 8.99 -8.97 -0.02
C ALA A 111 10.39 -8.55 -0.52
N THR A 112 10.49 -7.32 -0.99
CA THR A 112 11.75 -6.68 -1.37
C THR A 112 11.87 -5.36 -0.63
N VAL A 113 13.04 -5.11 -0.05
CA VAL A 113 13.36 -3.86 0.64
C VAL A 113 14.65 -3.31 0.06
N ARG A 114 14.65 -2.02 -0.27
CA ARG A 114 15.84 -1.32 -0.76
C ARG A 114 16.28 -0.30 0.27
N LEU A 115 17.57 -0.35 0.59
CA LEU A 115 18.22 0.58 1.50
C LEU A 115 19.08 1.57 0.71
N ALA A 116 19.15 2.81 1.17
CA ALA A 116 20.13 3.79 0.72
C ALA A 116 20.47 4.74 1.88
N PRO A 117 21.60 5.47 1.81
CA PRO A 117 21.85 6.53 2.77
C PRO A 117 20.66 7.49 2.85
N PRO A 118 20.26 7.92 4.07
CA PRO A 118 19.08 8.73 4.23
C PRO A 118 19.27 10.06 3.47
N PRO A 119 18.27 10.50 2.70
CA PRO A 119 18.35 11.81 2.06
C PRO A 119 18.47 12.89 3.15
N PRO A 120 19.18 14.00 2.90
CA PRO A 120 19.16 15.13 3.81
C PRO A 120 17.70 15.57 4.00
N ARG A 121 17.22 15.60 5.26
CA ARG A 121 15.86 16.02 5.60
C ARG A 121 15.70 17.51 5.25
N THR A 122 15.11 17.79 4.09
CA THR A 122 14.85 19.15 3.59
C THR A 122 13.37 19.53 3.64
N ASP A 123 12.51 18.66 4.20
CA ASP A 123 11.06 18.79 4.24
C ASP A 123 10.57 19.67 5.40
N LEU A 124 10.82 20.98 5.33
CA LEU A 124 10.25 21.96 6.26
C LEU A 124 8.93 22.60 5.77
N GLY A 125 8.41 22.15 4.62
CA GLY A 125 7.20 22.72 3.98
C GLY A 125 6.04 21.75 3.85
N PRO A 126 4.80 22.24 3.58
CA PRO A 126 3.64 21.40 3.31
C PRO A 126 3.89 20.47 2.12
N ARG A 127 3.56 19.18 2.26
CA ARG A 127 3.65 18.17 1.19
C ARG A 127 2.28 18.00 0.53
N SER A 128 2.22 17.86 -0.80
CA SER A 128 1.00 17.56 -1.55
C SER A 128 1.30 16.55 -2.63
N LEU A 129 0.56 15.43 -2.66
CA LEU A 129 0.71 14.41 -3.71
C LEU A 129 0.49 15.02 -5.10
N PRO A 130 1.35 14.73 -6.08
CA PRO A 130 1.07 15.04 -7.48
C PRO A 130 -0.08 14.17 -7.99
N SER A 131 -0.79 14.65 -9.01
CA SER A 131 -1.76 13.84 -9.73
C SER A 131 -1.01 12.74 -10.51
N TYR A 132 -1.24 11.48 -10.16
CA TYR A 132 -0.76 10.28 -10.87
C TYR A 132 -1.85 9.70 -11.77
#